data_AF-A0AAV0JRI1-F1
#
_entry.id   AF-A0AAV0JRI1-F1
#
_cell.length_a   1.000
_cell.length_b   1.000
_cell.length_c   1.000
_cell.angle_alpha   90.00
_cell.angle_beta   90.00
_cell.angle_gamma   90.00
#
_symmetry.space_group_name_H-M   'P 1'
#
loop_
_entity.id
_entity.type
_entity.pdbx_description
1 polymer ?
#
loop_
_entity_poly.entity_id
_entity_poly.type
_entity_poly.pdbx_seq_one_letter_code
_entity_poly.pdbx_strand_id
1 'polypeptide(L)'
;MDSRARNLLDEALGLDQLTQLKPPLGGKAVLIEDCVETSGSFVLHQLIKRLLTAVPNSSNVVLFLAFANPFSHYDRILRKLGCNLGAQREKGRFIFVDMLNVECPGEKRYMVFEFP
;
A
#
# COMPACT_ATOMS: atom_id res chain seq x y z
N MET A 1 0.18 31.40 -5.22
CA MET A 1 0.35 30.36 -6.25
C MET A 1 0.66 29.06 -5.52
N ASP A 2 -0.38 28.37 -5.04
CA ASP A 2 -0.22 27.08 -4.34
C ASP A 2 -0.12 25.95 -5.37
N SER A 3 1.03 25.87 -6.03
CA SER A 3 1.39 24.76 -6.91
C SER A 3 1.81 23.55 -6.07
N ARG A 4 0.90 22.97 -5.28
CA ARG A 4 1.03 21.56 -4.90
C ARG A 4 0.96 20.79 -6.21
N ALA A 5 2.07 20.21 -6.63
CA ALA A 5 2.13 19.41 -7.84
C ALA A 5 1.04 18.31 -7.77
N ARG A 6 -0.05 18.53 -8.49
CA ARG A 6 -1.15 17.58 -8.61
C ARG A 6 -0.60 16.37 -9.34
N ASN A 7 -0.47 15.24 -8.66
CA ASN A 7 -0.13 14.00 -9.33
C ASN A 7 -1.44 13.40 -9.90
N LEU A 8 -1.36 12.74 -11.05
CA LEU A 8 -2.57 12.21 -11.70
C LEU A 8 -3.29 11.15 -10.85
N LEU A 9 -2.53 10.45 -9.99
CA LEU A 9 -3.09 9.48 -9.03
C LEU A 9 -3.94 10.16 -7.94
N ASP A 10 -3.54 11.34 -7.48
CA ASP A 10 -4.29 12.18 -6.53
C ASP A 10 -5.65 12.53 -7.07
N GLU A 11 -5.63 13.04 -8.29
CA GLU A 11 -6.79 13.52 -9.00
C GLU A 11 -7.76 12.37 -9.27
N ALA A 12 -7.24 11.26 -9.81
CA ALA A 12 -8.03 10.06 -10.11
C ALA A 12 -8.68 9.45 -8.86
N LEU A 13 -8.02 9.52 -7.70
CA LEU A 13 -8.54 8.97 -6.44
C LEU A 13 -9.33 10.00 -5.61
N GLY A 14 -9.38 11.26 -6.05
CA GLY A 14 -10.00 12.37 -5.31
C GLY A 14 -9.32 12.62 -3.96
N LEU A 15 -8.00 12.51 -3.92
CA LEU A 15 -7.15 12.68 -2.73
C LEU A 15 -6.64 14.12 -2.55
N ASP A 16 -6.86 14.99 -3.54
CA ASP A 16 -6.53 16.42 -3.51
C ASP A 16 -7.25 17.20 -2.40
N GLN A 17 -8.37 16.68 -1.88
CA GLN A 17 -9.18 17.30 -0.83
C GLN A 17 -8.86 16.77 0.58
N LEU A 18 -7.75 16.05 0.77
CA LEU A 18 -7.34 15.56 2.08
C LEU A 18 -6.97 16.71 3.02
N THR A 19 -7.97 17.33 3.63
CA THR A 19 -7.85 17.92 4.96
C THR A 19 -7.35 16.82 5.91
N GLN A 20 -6.46 17.18 6.85
CA GLN A 20 -5.76 16.32 7.80
C GLN A 20 -6.63 15.32 8.62
N LEU A 21 -7.95 15.35 8.44
CA LEU A 21 -8.96 14.64 9.24
C LEU A 21 -9.58 13.41 8.54
N LYS A 22 -9.38 13.19 7.23
CA LYS A 22 -10.02 12.07 6.51
C LYS A 22 -8.99 11.08 5.96
N PRO A 23 -9.17 9.75 6.16
CA PRO A 23 -8.29 8.77 5.54
C PRO A 23 -8.40 8.83 4.01
N PRO A 24 -7.29 8.74 3.26
CA PRO A 24 -7.24 8.87 1.80
C PRO A 24 -8.34 8.09 1.06
N LEU A 25 -8.55 6.83 1.45
CA LEU A 25 -9.46 5.91 0.77
C LEU A 25 -10.62 5.47 1.66
N GLY A 26 -11.02 6.26 2.66
CA GLY A 26 -12.07 5.87 3.61
C GLY A 26 -13.37 5.46 2.88
N GLY A 27 -13.72 4.17 2.96
CA GLY A 27 -14.92 3.59 2.34
C GLY A 27 -14.88 3.43 0.83
N LYS A 28 -13.73 3.63 0.17
CA LYS A 28 -13.57 3.48 -1.29
C LYS A 28 -12.93 2.13 -1.63
N ALA A 29 -13.47 1.47 -2.64
CA ALA A 29 -12.81 0.35 -3.31
C ALA A 29 -12.17 0.86 -4.60
N VAL A 30 -10.91 0.49 -4.84
CA VAL A 30 -10.16 0.87 -6.04
C VAL A 30 -9.68 -0.42 -6.71
N LEU A 31 -10.04 -0.60 -7.97
CA LEU A 31 -9.57 -1.70 -8.81
C LEU A 31 -8.49 -1.17 -9.76
N ILE A 32 -7.35 -1.85 -9.81
CA ILE A 32 -6.27 -1.58 -10.77
C ILE A 32 -6.24 -2.78 -11.70
N GLU A 33 -6.58 -2.55 -12.97
CA GLU A 33 -6.45 -3.54 -14.03
C GLU A 33 -5.26 -3.18 -14.92
N ASP A 34 -4.54 -4.18 -15.40
CA ASP A 34 -3.45 -4.01 -16.34
C ASP A 34 -3.55 -4.96 -17.54
N CYS A 35 -2.94 -4.53 -18.64
CA CYS A 35 -2.81 -5.33 -19.87
C CYS A 35 -1.35 -5.77 -20.01
N VAL A 36 -1.11 -6.84 -20.76
CA VAL A 36 0.24 -7.42 -20.97
C VAL A 36 1.27 -6.38 -21.45
N GLU A 37 0.84 -5.38 -22.22
CA GLU A 37 1.71 -4.33 -22.75
C GLU A 37 2.19 -3.32 -21.71
N THR A 38 1.49 -3.16 -20.58
CA THR A 38 1.85 -2.19 -19.55
C THR A 38 1.40 -2.68 -18.18
N SER A 39 2.35 -3.15 -17.37
CA SER A 39 2.03 -3.58 -16.01
C SER A 39 1.56 -2.40 -15.15
N GLY A 40 0.39 -2.53 -14.55
CA GLY A 40 -0.21 -1.57 -13.63
C GLY A 40 0.39 -1.62 -12.23
N SER A 41 1.37 -2.51 -12.01
CA SER A 41 2.09 -2.66 -10.74
C SER A 41 2.70 -1.33 -10.24
N PHE A 42 3.13 -0.44 -11.14
CA PHE A 42 3.65 0.87 -10.75
C PHE A 42 2.61 1.73 -10.01
N VAL A 43 1.33 1.64 -10.39
CA VAL A 43 0.23 2.37 -9.74
C VAL A 43 0.06 1.87 -8.31
N LEU A 44 0.10 0.55 -8.11
CA LEU A 44 0.05 -0.08 -6.80
C LEU A 44 1.22 0.39 -5.92
N HIS A 45 2.44 0.43 -6.46
CA HIS A 45 3.61 0.91 -5.72
C HIS A 45 3.47 2.39 -5.32
N GLN A 46 3.01 3.26 -6.23
CA GLN A 46 2.76 4.66 -5.91
C GLN A 46 1.66 4.83 -4.87
N LEU A 47 0.61 4.01 -4.93
CA LEU A 47 -0.47 4.03 -3.97
C LEU A 47 0.02 3.64 -2.55
N ILE A 48 0.79 2.56 -2.42
CA ILE A 48 1.37 2.14 -1.14
C ILE A 48 2.26 3.23 -0.57
N LYS A 49 3.19 3.75 -1.39
CA LYS A 49 4.07 4.86 -0.99
C LYS A 49 3.24 6.02 -0.45
N ARG A 50 2.24 6.44 -1.22
CA ARG A 50 1.38 7.56 -0.88
C ARG A 50 0.65 7.33 0.44
N LEU A 51 0.03 6.17 0.66
CA LEU A 51 -0.69 5.87 1.90
C LEU A 51 0.23 5.93 3.13
N LEU A 52 1.49 5.51 2.97
CA LEU A 52 2.48 5.53 4.05
C LEU A 52 3.10 6.92 4.26
N THR A 53 3.21 7.76 3.24
CA THR A 53 3.88 9.08 3.30
C THR A 53 2.94 10.29 3.35
N ALA A 54 1.66 10.15 3.01
CA ALA A 54 0.76 11.29 2.78
C ALA A 54 0.56 12.20 3.99
N VAL A 55 0.64 11.67 5.21
CA VAL A 55 0.42 12.46 6.43
C VAL A 55 1.47 12.08 7.50
N PRO A 56 2.41 12.97 7.83
CA PRO A 56 3.29 12.81 8.99
C PRO A 56 2.42 12.65 10.24
N ASN A 57 2.67 11.61 11.05
CA ASN A 57 1.93 11.27 12.28
C ASN A 57 0.49 10.75 12.11
N SER A 58 0.08 10.33 10.91
CA SER A 58 -1.18 9.58 10.76
C SER A 58 -1.06 8.14 11.27
N SER A 59 -2.11 7.67 11.95
CA SER A 59 -2.30 6.27 12.38
C SER A 59 -2.67 5.32 11.22
N ASN A 60 -2.40 5.71 9.97
CA ASN A 60 -2.69 4.88 8.81
C ASN A 60 -1.79 3.63 8.83
N VAL A 61 -2.43 2.46 8.84
CA VAL A 61 -1.81 1.15 8.70
C VAL A 61 -2.18 0.58 7.34
N VAL A 62 -1.20 0.07 6.61
CA VAL A 62 -1.40 -0.61 5.33
C VAL A 62 -1.25 -2.11 5.55
N LEU A 63 -2.33 -2.87 5.36
CA LEU A 63 -2.30 -4.32 5.24
C LEU A 63 -2.13 -4.70 3.77
N PHE A 64 -1.02 -5.34 3.45
CA PHE A 64 -0.67 -5.74 2.10
C PHE A 64 -0.67 -7.26 1.98
N LEU A 65 -1.61 -7.80 1.20
CA LEU A 65 -1.73 -9.23 0.90
C LEU A 65 -1.07 -9.50 -0.45
N ALA A 66 0.05 -10.20 -0.46
CA ALA A 66 0.87 -10.41 -1.64
C ALA A 66 0.70 -11.81 -2.22
N PHE A 67 0.13 -11.91 -3.41
CA PHE A 67 -0.08 -13.18 -4.13
C PHE A 67 0.93 -13.42 -5.26
N ALA A 68 1.70 -12.42 -5.65
CA ALA A 68 2.52 -12.47 -6.86
C ALA A 68 4.03 -12.45 -6.60
N ASN A 69 4.49 -11.73 -5.58
CA ASN A 69 5.91 -11.59 -5.28
C ASN A 69 6.18 -11.59 -3.76
N PRO A 70 7.38 -12.00 -3.31
CA PRO A 70 7.76 -11.90 -1.90
C PRO A 70 8.01 -10.46 -1.47
N PHE A 71 8.06 -10.21 -0.15
CA PHE A 71 8.29 -8.88 0.44
C PHE A 71 9.50 -8.15 -0.16
N SER A 72 10.60 -8.86 -0.38
CA SER A 72 11.85 -8.31 -0.89
C SER A 72 11.70 -7.62 -2.26
N HIS A 73 10.77 -8.11 -3.10
CA HIS A 73 10.46 -7.50 -4.38
C HIS A 73 9.87 -6.10 -4.20
N TYR A 74 8.80 -6.00 -3.41
CA TYR A 74 8.10 -4.74 -3.17
C TYR A 74 8.99 -3.74 -2.42
N ASP A 75 9.70 -4.19 -1.39
CA ASP A 75 10.60 -3.32 -0.61
C ASP A 75 11.72 -2.74 -1.49
N ARG A 76 12.29 -3.54 -2.40
CA ARG A 76 13.30 -3.04 -3.35
C ARG A 76 12.75 -1.96 -4.28
N ILE A 77 11.52 -2.12 -4.77
CA ILE A 77 10.90 -1.13 -5.67
C ILE A 77 10.54 0.14 -4.89
N LEU A 78 9.90 0.01 -3.73
CA LEU A 78 9.50 1.15 -2.91
C LEU A 78 10.69 1.95 -2.41
N ARG A 79 11.83 1.31 -2.08
CA ARG A 79 13.07 2.01 -1.71
C ARG A 79 13.56 2.91 -2.82
N LYS A 80 13.49 2.48 -4.09
CA LYS A 80 13.82 3.33 -5.25
C LYS A 80 12.88 4.53 -5.38
N LEU A 81 11.65 4.40 -4.90
CA LEU A 81 10.66 5.49 -4.85
C LEU A 81 10.79 6.36 -3.58
N GLY A 82 11.78 6.11 -2.71
CA GLY A 82 12.01 6.85 -1.47
C GLY A 82 11.18 6.38 -0.28
N CYS A 83 10.62 5.17 -0.30
CA CYS A 83 9.85 4.57 0.79
C CYS A 83 10.48 3.25 1.26
N ASN A 84 10.91 3.18 2.51
CA ASN A 84 11.48 1.95 3.10
C ASN A 84 10.37 1.16 3.80
N LEU A 85 9.92 0.03 3.23
CA LEU A 85 8.82 -0.76 3.81
C LEU A 85 9.25 -1.45 5.11
N GLY A 86 10.52 -1.85 5.22
CA GLY A 86 11.07 -2.39 6.47
C GLY A 86 10.90 -1.42 7.64
N ALA A 87 11.28 -0.15 7.44
CA ALA A 87 11.13 0.88 8.46
C ALA A 87 9.65 1.20 8.77
N GLN A 88 8.73 1.06 7.80
CA GLN A 88 7.29 1.23 8.06
C GLN A 88 6.70 0.05 8.82
N ARG A 89 7.24 -1.15 8.63
CA ARG A 89 6.85 -2.36 9.37
C ARG A 89 7.32 -2.30 10.82
N GLU A 90 8.56 -1.86 11.07
CA GLU A 90 9.07 -1.61 12.43
C GLU A 90 8.23 -0.57 13.20
N LYS A 91 7.66 0.40 12.47
CA LYS A 91 6.74 1.42 13.03
C LYS A 91 5.30 0.92 13.21
N GLY A 92 5.00 -0.34 12.87
CA GLY A 92 3.64 -0.90 12.91
C GLY A 92 2.68 -0.32 11.86
N ARG A 93 3.19 0.40 10.85
CA ARG A 93 2.39 1.08 9.82
C ARG A 93 2.22 0.27 8.53
N PHE A 94 3.02 -0.78 8.36
CA PHE A 94 2.96 -1.67 7.21
C PHE A 94 2.99 -3.12 7.64
N ILE A 95 1.97 -3.88 7.24
CA ILE A 95 1.81 -5.29 7.56
C ILE A 95 1.79 -6.05 6.25
N PHE A 96 2.72 -6.98 6.09
CA PHE A 96 2.86 -7.77 4.89
C PHE A 96 2.45 -9.20 5.17
N VAL A 97 1.56 -9.73 4.35
CA VAL A 97 1.15 -11.14 4.38
C VAL A 97 1.55 -11.77 3.07
N ASP A 98 2.48 -12.72 3.16
CA ASP A 98 2.99 -13.44 2.00
C ASP A 98 2.07 -14.62 1.67
N MET A 99 1.17 -14.45 0.72
CA MET A 99 0.23 -15.49 0.29
C MET A 99 0.85 -16.49 -0.69
N LEU A 100 2.06 -16.26 -1.20
CA LEU A 100 2.76 -17.24 -2.04
C LEU A 100 3.15 -18.50 -1.25
N ASN A 101 3.44 -18.31 0.03
CA ASN A 101 3.94 -19.35 0.93
C ASN A 101 2.89 -19.80 1.96
N VAL A 102 1.64 -19.34 1.83
CA VAL A 102 0.56 -19.84 2.69
C VAL A 102 0.18 -21.22 2.22
N GLU A 103 0.61 -22.23 2.98
CA GLU A 103 0.04 -23.57 2.90
C GLU A 103 -1.42 -23.48 3.33
N CYS A 104 -2.36 -23.63 2.40
CA CYS A 104 -3.79 -23.75 2.70
C CYS A 104 -3.98 -25.05 3.50
N PRO A 105 -4.23 -25.00 4.82
CA PRO A 105 -4.50 -26.21 5.55
C PRO A 105 -5.91 -26.63 5.16
N GLY A 106 -6.04 -27.77 4.49
CA GLY A 106 -7.32 -28.38 4.13
C GLY A 106 -8.26 -28.59 5.32
N GLU A 107 -7.80 -28.42 6.56
CA GLU A 107 -8.63 -28.40 7.75
C GLU A 107 -8.15 -27.33 8.76
N LYS A 108 -9.05 -26.39 9.07
CA LYS A 108 -9.09 -25.50 10.23
C LYS A 108 -7.74 -25.13 10.87
N ARG A 109 -7.06 -24.14 10.30
CA ARG A 109 -6.23 -23.21 11.08
C ARG A 109 -6.61 -21.79 10.68
N TYR A 110 -7.30 -21.10 11.59
CA TYR A 110 -7.49 -19.67 11.49
C TYR A 110 -6.10 -19.03 11.44
N MET A 111 -5.84 -18.22 10.40
CA MET A 111 -4.67 -17.34 10.38
C MET A 111 -4.88 -16.32 11.50
N VAL A 112 -4.29 -16.59 12.67
CA VAL A 112 -4.27 -15.64 13.78
C VAL A 112 -3.22 -14.60 13.41
N PHE A 113 -3.70 -13.46 12.89
CA PHE A 113 -2.86 -12.29 12.71
C PHE A 113 -2.66 -11.65 14.09
N GLU A 114 -1.52 -11.92 14.72
CA GLU A 114 -1.10 -11.14 15.89
C GLU A 114 -0.64 -9.76 15.40
N PHE A 115 -1.47 -8.76 15.67
CA PHE A 115 -1.08 -7.36 15.55
C PHE A 115 -0.44 -6.93 16.88
N PRO A 116 0.71 -6.22 16.88
CA PRO A 116 1.27 -5.64 18.09
C PRO A 116 0.41 -4.52 18.66
#